data_AF-A0A842I2T2-F1
#
_entry.id   AF-A0A842I2T2-F1
#
_cell.length_a   1.000
_cell.length_b   1.000
_cell.length_c   1.000
_cell.angle_alpha   90.00
_cell.angle_beta   90.00
_cell.angle_gamma   90.00
#
_symmetry.space_group_name_H-M   'P 1'
#
loop_
_entity.id
_entity.type
_entity.pdbx_description
1 polymer ?
#
loop_
_entity_poly.entity_id
_entity_poly.type
_entity_poly.pdbx_seq_one_letter_code
_entity_poly.pdbx_strand_id
1 'polypeptide(L)' 'MPVAEARELLGVPDDADQETIRAAHRRLIAKVHPDAGGSVELARRVNAAREILLSEARNHVPERHD' A
#
# COMPACT_ATOMS: atom_id res chain seq x y z
N MET A 1 -0.55 -12.29 0.15
CA MET A 1 -0.47 -11.33 1.27
C MET A 1 -1.89 -10.96 1.67
N PRO A 2 -2.29 -11.09 2.94
CA PRO A 2 -3.57 -10.61 3.45
C PRO A 2 -3.66 -9.08 3.44
N VAL A 3 -4.88 -8.52 3.42
CA VAL A 3 -5.11 -7.05 3.45
C VAL A 3 -4.47 -6.40 4.67
N ALA A 4 -4.56 -7.04 5.84
CA ALA A 4 -3.92 -6.54 7.07
C ALA A 4 -2.39 -6.42 6.92
N GLU A 5 -1.73 -7.46 6.40
CA GLU A 5 -0.28 -7.42 6.15
C GLU A 5 0.08 -6.34 5.11
N ALA A 6 -0.77 -6.13 4.09
CA ALA A 6 -0.55 -5.07 3.10
C ALA A 6 -0.66 -3.67 3.71
N ARG A 7 -1.58 -3.46 4.66
CA ARG A 7 -1.72 -2.21 5.43
C ARG A 7 -0.51 -1.96 6.31
N GLU A 8 -0.07 -2.98 7.06
CA GLU A 8 1.13 -2.90 7.89
C GLU A 8 2.38 -2.61 7.06
N LEU A 9 2.54 -3.28 5.91
CA LEU A 9 3.69 -3.08 5.04
C LEU A 9 3.74 -1.64 4.50
N LEU A 10 2.60 -1.09 4.07
CA LEU A 10 2.53 0.29 3.57
C LEU A 10 2.46 1.32 4.70
N GLY A 11 2.22 0.92 5.94
CA GLY A 11 2.06 1.81 7.09
C GLY A 11 0.83 2.71 6.95
N VAL A 12 -0.30 2.14 6.50
CA VAL A 12 -1.57 2.87 6.31
C VAL A 12 -2.66 2.33 7.23
N PRO A 13 -3.59 3.20 7.70
CA PRO A 13 -4.71 2.76 8.54
C PRO A 13 -5.75 1.95 7.76
N ASP A 14 -6.73 1.39 8.47
CA ASP A 14 -7.77 0.54 7.86
C ASP A 14 -8.76 1.31 6.98
N ASP A 15 -8.98 2.58 7.31
CA ASP A 15 -9.82 3.56 6.60
C ASP A 15 -9.06 4.33 5.50
N ALA A 16 -7.82 3.95 5.20
CA ALA A 16 -6.98 4.65 4.23
C ALA A 16 -7.63 4.70 2.85
N ASP A 17 -7.82 5.91 2.35
CA ASP A 17 -8.32 6.14 1.00
C ASP A 17 -7.28 5.82 -0.08
N GLN A 18 -7.72 5.80 -1.34
CA GLN A 18 -6.85 5.49 -2.47
C GLN A 18 -5.68 6.46 -2.61
N GLU A 19 -5.85 7.72 -2.20
CA GLU A 19 -4.78 8.72 -2.25
C GLU A 19 -3.69 8.40 -1.22
N THR A 20 -4.09 8.12 0.02
CA THR A 20 -3.22 7.73 1.13
C THR A 20 -2.41 6.48 0.78
N ILE A 21 -3.07 5.45 0.23
CA ILE A 21 -2.41 4.22 -0.23
C ILE A 21 -1.33 4.53 -1.28
N ARG A 22 -1.64 5.37 -2.27
CA ARG A 22 -0.69 5.75 -3.32
C ARG A 22 0.47 6.58 -2.77
N ALA A 23 0.21 7.50 -1.84
CA ALA A 23 1.23 8.31 -1.21
C ALA A 23 2.20 7.46 -0.37
N ALA A 24 1.68 6.53 0.42
CA ALA A 24 2.46 5.59 1.20
C ALA A 24 3.34 4.70 0.32
N HIS A 25 2.76 4.14 -0.75
CA HIS A 25 3.51 3.34 -1.73
C HIS A 25 4.66 4.12 -2.36
N ARG A 26 4.42 5.35 -2.84
CA ARG A 26 5.49 6.18 -3.44
C ARG A 26 6.64 6.43 -2.48
N ARG A 27 6.33 6.71 -1.20
CA ARG A 27 7.35 6.93 -0.17
C ARG A 27 8.15 5.67 0.13
N LEU A 28 7.49 4.52 0.19
CA LEU A 28 8.14 3.26 0.55
C LEU A 28 8.92 2.67 -0.62
N ILE A 29 8.37 2.68 -1.84
CA ILE A 29 9.05 2.15 -3.02
C ILE A 29 10.36 2.88 -3.30
N ALA A 30 10.40 4.21 -3.10
CA ALA A 30 11.63 4.99 -3.24
C ALA A 30 12.73 4.56 -2.24
N LYS A 31 12.36 4.02 -1.08
CA LYS A 31 13.31 3.52 -0.07
C LYS A 31 13.75 2.09 -0.33
N VAL A 32 12.86 1.24 -0.86
CA VAL A 32 13.13 -0.19 -1.05
C VAL A 32 13.58 -0.54 -2.47
N HIS A 33 13.61 0.42 -3.39
CA HIS A 33 14.07 0.19 -4.76
C HIS A 33 15.55 -0.24 -4.78
N PRO A 34 15.94 -1.20 -5.63
CA PRO A 34 17.34 -1.64 -5.74
C PRO A 34 18.30 -0.47 -6.01
N ASP A 35 17.90 0.51 -6.83
CA ASP A 35 18.73 1.69 -7.14
C ASP A 35 19.02 2.57 -5.91
N ALA A 36 18.20 2.48 -4.85
CA ALA A 36 18.40 3.18 -3.58
C ALA A 36 19.07 2.30 -2.51
N GLY A 37 19.59 1.12 -2.89
CA GLY A 37 20.19 0.15 -1.98
C GLY A 37 19.18 -0.84 -1.36
N GLY A 38 17.94 -0.87 -1.86
CA GLY A 38 16.94 -1.85 -1.47
C GLY A 38 17.04 -3.17 -2.26
N SER A 39 15.95 -3.94 -2.33
CA SER A 39 15.94 -5.22 -3.02
C SER A 39 14.74 -5.38 -3.93
N VAL A 40 14.92 -6.14 -5.03
CA VAL A 40 13.85 -6.47 -5.97
C VAL A 40 12.69 -7.16 -5.26
N GLU A 41 12.99 -8.03 -4.28
CA GLU A 41 11.97 -8.75 -3.52
C GLU A 41 11.14 -7.81 -2.63
N LEU A 42 11.79 -6.86 -1.94
CA LEU A 42 11.08 -5.86 -1.15
C LEU A 42 10.23 -4.94 -2.03
N ALA A 43 10.77 -4.50 -3.16
CA ALA A 43 10.03 -3.69 -4.13
C ALA A 43 8.79 -4.44 -4.65
N ARG A 44 8.91 -5.74 -4.96
CA ARG A 44 7.78 -6.59 -5.36
C ARG A 44 6.71 -6.69 -4.27
N ARG A 45 7.11 -6.93 -3.01
CA ARG A 45 6.15 -6.98 -1.89
C ARG A 45 5.41 -5.65 -1.71
N VAL A 46 6.11 -4.53 -1.80
CA VAL A 46 5.51 -3.18 -1.69
C VAL A 46 4.54 -2.89 -2.84
N ASN A 47 4.88 -3.31 -4.07
CA ASN A 47 3.96 -3.20 -5.21
C ASN A 47 2.71 -4.06 -5.01
N ALA A 48 2.87 -5.32 -4.60
CA ALA A 48 1.75 -6.23 -4.35
C ALA A 48 0.81 -5.70 -3.25
N ALA A 49 1.37 -5.15 -2.16
CA ALA A 49 0.57 -4.54 -1.11
C ALA A 49 -0.31 -3.40 -1.64
N ARG A 50 0.26 -2.49 -2.46
CA ARG A 50 -0.51 -1.40 -3.09
C ARG A 50 -1.66 -1.95 -3.92
N GLU A 51 -1.43 -2.97 -4.73
CA GLU A 51 -2.46 -3.53 -5.61
C GLU A 51 -3.61 -4.15 -4.82
N ILE A 52 -3.30 -4.89 -3.75
CA ILE A 52 -4.29 -5.47 -2.84
C ILE A 52 -5.13 -4.36 -2.20
N LEU A 53 -4.50 -3.33 -1.63
CA LEU A 53 -5.22 -2.25 -0.95
C LEU A 53 -6.06 -1.40 -1.92
N LEU A 54 -5.58 -1.15 -3.14
CA LEU A 54 -6.38 -0.44 -4.15
C LEU A 54 -7.53 -1.30 -4.68
N SER A 55 -7.38 -2.63 -4.72
CA SER A 55 -8.52 -3.50 -4.99
C SER A 55 -9.53 -3.43 -3.87
N GLU A 56 -9.07 -3.44 -2.62
CA GLU A 56 -9.96 -3.42 -1.48
C GLU A 56 -10.69 -2.08 -1.32
N ALA A 57 -9.99 -0.96 -1.47
CA ALA A 57 -10.60 0.37 -1.45
C ALA A 57 -11.58 0.63 -2.61
N ARG A 58 -11.60 -0.23 -3.64
CA ARG A 58 -12.63 -0.22 -4.70
C ARG A 58 -13.85 -1.05 -4.33
N ASN A 59 -13.66 -2.09 -3.52
CA ASN A 59 -14.73 -2.98 -3.06
C ASN A 59 -15.43 -2.42 -1.81
N HIS A 60 -14.68 -1.73 -0.97
CA HIS A 60 -15.18 -0.98 0.16
C HIS A 60 -15.65 0.38 -0.34
N VAL A 61 -16.95 0.51 -0.61
CA VAL A 61 -17.58 1.83 -0.68
C VAL A 61 -17.61 2.34 0.76
N PRO A 62 -16.78 3.32 1.17
CA PRO A 62 -16.88 3.84 2.51
C PRO A 62 -18.27 4.46 2.63
N GLU A 63 -19.06 3.97 3.59
CA GLU A 63 -20.22 4.71 4.07
C GLU A 63 -19.64 6.06 4.51
N ARG A 64 -19.96 7.12 3.76
CA ARG A 64 -19.50 8.47 4.08
C ARG A 64 -20.04 8.74 5.48
N HIS A 65 -19.18 8.77 6.48
CA HIS A 65 -19.60 9.29 7.79
C HIS A 65 -20.01 10.75 7.57
N ASP A 66 -21.31 10.99 7.74
CA ASP A 66 -21.97 12.30 7.71
C ASP A 66 -21.43 13.26 8.78
#